data_AF-C6HY16-F1
#
_entry.id   AF-C6HY16-F1
#
_cell.length_a   1.000
_cell.length_b   1.000
_cell.length_c   1.000
_cell.angle_alpha   90.00
_cell.angle_beta   90.00
_cell.angle_gamma   90.00
#
_symmetry.space_group_name_H-M   'P 1'
#
loop_
_entity.id
_entity.type
_entity.pdbx_description
1 polymer ?
#
loop_
_entity_poly.entity_id
_entity_poly.type
_entity_poly.pdbx_seq_one_letter_code
_entity_poly.pdbx_strand_id
1 'polypeptide(L)'
;MTVDRPGSSSSSPRGLLVAGAGSGSGKTLATLALLAGLKARGLDVLPYKCGPDFIDPRHHERVALTPSRNLDLHFTPPDRLRKDFDRELSVRAGAVVEGVMGLFDGLAGGRSTFDLARVLGLPVVLVLSARGMAETAAALVRGLVFFRGGVSFAGVIATRTGSPRHGEMIARALEEEGLPPLLGVLPRDAHLELPERYLGLAAPGEEGEEKERLFFERLREHAQGFRWEKILPLFSLPPSDRSASSSPDTLSGTHILSPPVSESIPSPQKGAGKESRREKGEGEGSALRGPWGAFFSSLRDRALSGPPGESEGEPSFHLSEEGRGENPGRGEGREGARRGGVPRPPRLAVALDRAFWFYYHENWEELRRAGIELAFFSPLDDTCLPAGTSGLYLGGGYPERYARELSGNRSMVEAVRDFCRAGRPVYAECGGMLYLTRGPQVDASSGKDGEGRGLSQGAGEPLPEDSPGDLVGILPVRYRLGERLRRLGYSEVEAVSGLFAGVPGSLRGHLFHYTDLVDDLTGEGRGPQDLPGRREGSGGDDRENGGGGHDTTGTPANSPREILPDRPVPRPEPAFRHTADGRPEGFARGGVVASYMHAFFPTNPLFAARLAERLRS
;
A
#
# COMPACT_ATOMS: atom_id res chain seq x y z
N MET A 1 -14.60 19.01 44.36
CA MET A 1 -13.27 18.51 43.95
C MET A 1 -12.95 19.15 42.61
N THR A 2 -12.06 20.14 42.63
CA THR A 2 -11.58 20.88 41.47
C THR A 2 -10.74 19.95 40.60
N VAL A 3 -11.23 19.65 39.41
CA VAL A 3 -10.51 18.89 38.39
C VAL A 3 -9.54 19.86 37.71
N ASP A 4 -8.24 19.56 37.78
CA ASP A 4 -7.19 20.26 37.06
C ASP A 4 -7.54 20.33 35.56
N ARG A 5 -7.63 21.55 35.02
CA ARG A 5 -7.63 21.80 33.58
C ARG A 5 -6.20 21.59 33.08
N PRO A 6 -5.92 20.63 32.17
CA PRO A 6 -4.63 20.60 31.50
C PRO A 6 -4.46 21.88 30.66
N GLY A 7 -3.24 22.41 30.70
CA GLY A 7 -2.88 23.77 30.28
C GLY A 7 -3.42 24.20 28.93
N SER A 8 -4.02 25.39 28.90
CA SER A 8 -4.32 26.14 27.70
C SER A 8 -3.04 26.70 27.09
N SER A 9 -2.34 25.91 26.28
CA SER A 9 -1.53 26.48 25.20
C SER A 9 -2.45 26.65 24.00
N SER A 10 -3.05 27.83 23.84
CA SER A 10 -3.96 28.15 22.73
C SER A 10 -3.16 28.36 21.42
N SER A 11 -2.43 27.35 20.98
CA SER A 11 -2.01 27.27 19.59
C SER A 11 -3.23 26.93 18.76
N SER A 12 -3.52 27.73 17.72
CA SER A 12 -4.56 27.40 16.75
C SER A 12 -4.38 25.96 16.26
N PRO A 13 -5.48 25.20 16.07
CA PRO A 13 -5.38 23.85 15.52
C PRO A 13 -4.62 23.88 14.18
N ARG A 14 -3.77 22.89 13.97
CA ARG A 14 -2.96 22.73 12.74
C ARG A 14 -3.50 21.59 11.87
N GLY A 15 -4.82 21.51 11.77
CA GLY A 15 -5.51 20.47 11.04
C GLY A 15 -6.83 20.03 11.69
N LEU A 16 -7.35 18.92 11.18
CA LEU A 16 -8.56 18.29 11.67
C LEU A 16 -8.47 16.77 11.54
N LEU A 17 -9.31 16.07 12.31
CA LEU A 17 -9.52 14.64 12.19
C LEU A 17 -10.95 14.34 11.74
N VAL A 18 -11.10 13.53 10.69
CA VAL A 18 -12.38 13.11 10.13
C VAL A 18 -12.80 11.79 10.76
N ALA A 19 -13.93 11.80 11.48
CA ALA A 19 -14.46 10.63 12.16
C ALA A 19 -15.89 10.32 11.73
N GLY A 20 -16.25 9.05 11.64
CA GLY A 20 -17.58 8.63 11.22
C GLY A 20 -18.49 8.36 12.42
N ALA A 21 -19.79 8.55 12.25
CA ALA A 21 -20.79 8.04 13.21
C ALA A 21 -20.83 6.50 13.25
N GLY A 22 -20.26 5.84 12.23
CA GLY A 22 -20.11 4.40 12.10
C GLY A 22 -19.48 4.04 10.76
N SER A 23 -19.30 2.75 10.51
CA SER A 23 -18.85 2.23 9.20
C SER A 23 -19.83 2.59 8.08
N GLY A 24 -19.31 2.89 6.88
CA GLY A 24 -20.14 3.25 5.72
C GLY A 24 -20.73 4.67 5.74
N SER A 25 -20.43 5.49 6.76
CA SER A 25 -20.84 6.91 6.85
C SER A 25 -20.33 7.82 5.74
N GLY A 26 -19.35 7.37 4.95
CA GLY A 26 -18.75 8.15 3.87
C GLY A 26 -17.56 9.01 4.30
N LYS A 27 -16.85 8.61 5.37
CA LYS A 27 -15.63 9.28 5.86
C LYS A 27 -14.64 9.57 4.73
N THR A 28 -14.27 8.55 3.97
CA THR A 28 -13.32 8.66 2.86
C THR A 28 -13.76 9.68 1.83
N LEU A 29 -15.03 9.66 1.43
CA LEU A 29 -15.56 10.67 0.50
C LEU A 29 -15.47 12.09 1.09
N ALA A 30 -15.79 12.27 2.37
CA ALA A 30 -15.65 13.55 3.06
C ALA A 30 -14.18 14.00 3.19
N THR A 31 -13.26 13.09 3.51
CA THR A 31 -11.82 13.35 3.57
C THR A 31 -11.32 13.83 2.21
N LEU A 32 -11.68 13.12 1.13
CA LEU A 32 -11.29 13.49 -0.23
C LEU A 32 -11.86 14.84 -0.64
N ALA A 33 -13.11 15.15 -0.29
CA ALA A 33 -13.72 16.45 -0.57
C ALA A 33 -12.98 17.58 0.18
N LEU A 34 -12.62 17.36 1.46
CA LEU A 34 -11.82 18.31 2.25
C LEU A 34 -10.44 18.52 1.62
N LEU A 35 -9.71 17.45 1.32
CA LEU A 35 -8.40 17.53 0.67
C LEU A 35 -8.47 18.25 -0.68
N ALA A 36 -9.48 17.94 -1.50
CA ALA A 36 -9.67 18.55 -2.82
C ALA A 36 -9.95 20.05 -2.70
N GLY A 37 -10.82 20.43 -1.77
CA GLY A 37 -11.17 21.83 -1.55
C GLY A 37 -10.06 22.66 -0.91
N LEU A 38 -9.24 22.06 -0.04
CA LEU A 38 -8.03 22.70 0.51
C LEU A 38 -6.98 22.89 -0.58
N LYS A 39 -6.75 21.87 -1.42
CA LYS A 39 -5.83 21.95 -2.55
C LYS A 39 -6.22 23.01 -3.57
N ALA A 40 -7.51 23.09 -3.91
CA ALA A 40 -8.05 24.11 -4.81
C ALA A 40 -7.87 25.54 -4.29
N ARG A 41 -7.66 25.71 -2.97
CA ARG A 41 -7.40 26.99 -2.30
C ARG A 41 -5.90 27.26 -2.09
N GLY A 42 -5.03 26.41 -2.62
CA GLY A 42 -3.57 26.56 -2.52
C GLY A 42 -2.99 26.17 -1.16
N LEU A 43 -3.75 25.51 -0.27
CA LEU A 43 -3.20 25.01 1.00
C LEU A 43 -2.49 23.68 0.77
N ASP A 44 -1.23 23.61 1.18
CA ASP A 44 -0.47 22.37 1.27
C ASP A 44 -0.70 21.72 2.64
N VAL A 45 -1.50 20.65 2.64
CA VAL A 45 -1.88 19.89 3.83
C VAL A 45 -1.41 18.46 3.72
N LEU A 46 -1.05 17.87 4.87
CA LEU A 46 -0.66 16.47 4.96
C LEU A 46 -1.91 15.58 5.12
N PRO A 47 -2.15 14.66 4.18
CA PRO A 47 -3.14 13.62 4.37
C PRO A 47 -2.59 12.50 5.24
N TYR A 48 -3.40 12.05 6.19
CA TYR A 48 -3.11 10.87 6.99
C TYR A 48 -4.28 9.91 7.00
N LYS A 49 -3.99 8.63 7.21
CA LYS A 49 -4.97 7.58 7.41
C LYS A 49 -4.67 6.81 8.69
N CYS A 50 -5.68 6.66 9.54
CA CYS A 50 -5.66 5.71 10.64
C CYS A 50 -6.18 4.35 10.17
N GLY A 51 -5.59 3.26 10.65
CA GLY A 51 -6.02 1.91 10.34
C GLY A 51 -5.15 1.19 9.30
N PRO A 52 -5.36 -0.14 9.15
CA PRO A 52 -4.68 -0.95 8.16
C PRO A 52 -5.41 -0.81 6.83
N ASP A 53 -4.94 0.10 5.99
CA ASP A 53 -5.48 0.30 4.65
C ASP A 53 -4.43 0.89 3.71
N PHE A 54 -4.49 0.50 2.45
CA PHE A 54 -3.70 1.07 1.35
C PHE A 54 -4.54 1.76 0.30
N ILE A 55 -5.86 1.54 0.29
CA ILE A 55 -6.75 2.11 -0.73
C ILE A 55 -7.03 3.59 -0.43
N ASP A 56 -7.52 3.90 0.78
CA ASP A 56 -7.85 5.28 1.15
C ASP A 56 -6.62 6.22 1.03
N PRO A 57 -5.40 5.84 1.50
CA PRO A 57 -4.20 6.63 1.29
C PRO A 57 -3.90 6.97 -0.19
N ARG A 58 -4.20 6.07 -1.14
CA ARG A 58 -3.98 6.40 -2.56
C ARG A 58 -4.96 7.42 -3.09
N HIS A 59 -6.23 7.32 -2.70
CA HIS A 59 -7.19 8.35 -3.04
C HIS A 59 -6.77 9.70 -2.45
N HIS A 60 -6.24 9.71 -1.21
CA HIS A 60 -5.69 10.94 -0.63
C HIS A 60 -4.54 11.50 -1.47
N GLU A 61 -3.56 10.67 -1.84
CA GLU A 61 -2.40 11.08 -2.63
C GLU A 61 -2.77 11.64 -3.99
N ARG A 62 -3.78 11.04 -4.62
CA ARG A 62 -4.32 11.47 -5.91
C ARG A 62 -4.89 12.89 -5.84
N VAL A 63 -5.50 13.25 -4.71
CA VAL A 63 -6.14 14.55 -4.49
C VAL A 63 -5.15 15.58 -3.93
N ALA A 64 -4.42 15.22 -2.88
CA ALA A 64 -3.53 16.12 -2.15
C ALA A 64 -2.21 16.37 -2.90
N LEU A 65 -1.82 15.44 -3.79
CA LEU A 65 -0.54 15.43 -4.50
C LEU A 65 0.68 15.38 -3.56
N THR A 66 0.51 14.79 -2.38
CA THR A 66 1.57 14.49 -1.40
C THR A 66 1.29 13.08 -0.84
N PRO A 67 2.33 12.32 -0.43
CA PRO A 67 2.16 11.02 0.22
C PRO A 67 1.15 11.06 1.38
N SER A 68 0.30 10.03 1.48
CA SER A 68 -0.58 9.84 2.62
C SER A 68 0.04 8.85 3.59
N ARG A 69 0.23 9.31 4.83
CA ARG A 69 0.94 8.55 5.85
C ARG A 69 -0.02 7.86 6.82
N ASN A 70 0.47 6.82 7.48
CA ASN A 70 -0.26 6.10 8.50
C ASN A 70 -0.13 6.78 9.86
N LEU A 71 -1.25 7.04 10.53
CA LEU A 71 -1.29 7.47 11.93
C LEU A 71 -2.19 6.54 12.72
N ASP A 72 -1.56 5.58 13.40
CA ASP A 72 -2.27 4.52 14.09
C ASP A 72 -1.63 4.22 15.45
N LEU A 73 -2.43 4.33 16.51
CA LEU A 73 -2.03 4.04 17.88
C LEU A 73 -1.78 2.53 18.13
N HIS A 74 -2.17 1.66 17.19
CA HIS A 74 -1.78 0.26 17.20
C HIS A 74 -0.33 0.06 16.74
N PHE A 75 0.14 0.84 15.76
CA PHE A 75 1.50 0.72 15.24
C PHE A 75 2.50 1.58 16.01
N THR A 76 2.11 2.79 16.37
CA THR A 76 3.03 3.78 16.93
C THR A 76 2.53 4.27 18.29
N PRO A 77 3.35 4.18 19.36
CA PRO A 77 3.00 4.72 20.67
C PRO A 77 2.69 6.22 20.63
N PRO A 78 1.81 6.74 21.50
CA PRO A 78 1.33 8.13 21.46
C PRO A 78 2.43 9.19 21.38
N ASP A 79 3.48 9.08 22.20
CA ASP A 79 4.54 10.09 22.28
C ASP A 79 5.35 10.17 20.98
N ARG A 80 5.67 9.01 20.40
CA ARG A 80 6.37 8.93 19.12
C ARG A 80 5.47 9.42 17.99
N LEU A 81 4.21 8.99 17.97
CA LEU A 81 3.22 9.39 16.96
C LEU A 81 3.07 10.92 16.95
N ARG A 82 2.95 11.55 18.12
CA ARG A 82 2.85 13.00 18.26
C ARG A 82 4.12 13.71 17.78
N LYS A 83 5.31 13.21 18.17
CA LYS A 83 6.59 13.77 17.75
C LYS A 83 6.77 13.72 16.22
N ASP A 84 6.42 12.59 15.60
CA ASP A 84 6.52 12.41 14.15
C ASP A 84 5.54 13.33 13.43
N PHE A 85 4.30 13.42 13.92
CA PHE A 85 3.27 14.34 13.40
C PHE A 85 3.68 15.81 13.48
N ASP A 86 4.16 16.27 14.64
CA ASP A 86 4.57 17.67 14.85
C ASP A 86 5.77 18.04 13.96
N ARG A 87 6.74 17.12 13.81
CA ARG A 87 7.90 17.31 12.93
C ARG A 87 7.47 17.50 11.47
N GLU A 88 6.61 16.63 10.96
CA GLU A 88 6.15 16.69 9.56
C GLU A 88 5.29 17.93 9.30
N LEU A 89 4.48 18.33 10.27
CA LEU A 89 3.66 19.53 10.16
C LEU A 89 4.45 20.84 10.25
N SER A 90 5.67 20.83 10.76
CA SER A 90 6.47 22.07 10.94
C SER A 90 6.58 22.92 9.67
N VAL A 91 6.54 22.28 8.49
CA VAL A 91 6.68 22.93 7.17
C VAL A 91 5.39 22.96 6.34
N ARG A 92 4.22 22.67 6.94
CA ARG A 92 2.94 22.52 6.23
C ARG A 92 1.82 23.36 6.85
N ALA A 93 0.77 23.63 6.07
CA ALA A 93 -0.37 24.43 6.51
C ALA A 93 -1.28 23.69 7.52
N GLY A 94 -1.19 22.36 7.56
CA GLY A 94 -1.87 21.53 8.53
C GLY A 94 -2.06 20.09 8.05
N ALA A 95 -2.87 19.33 8.80
CA ALA A 95 -3.19 17.93 8.50
C ALA A 95 -4.69 17.71 8.28
N VAL A 96 -5.01 16.75 7.43
CA VAL A 96 -6.33 16.11 7.39
C VAL A 96 -6.14 14.63 7.70
N VAL A 97 -6.62 14.20 8.88
CA VAL A 97 -6.46 12.82 9.34
C VAL A 97 -7.76 12.07 9.17
N GLU A 98 -7.79 11.04 8.32
CA GLU A 98 -8.94 10.14 8.24
C GLU A 98 -8.89 9.07 9.34
N GLY A 99 -9.93 9.02 10.17
CA GLY A 99 -10.11 8.00 11.18
C GLY A 99 -10.47 6.60 10.64
N VAL A 100 -10.37 5.61 11.52
CA VAL A 100 -10.78 4.22 11.27
C VAL A 100 -12.14 3.95 11.94
N MET A 101 -12.98 3.10 11.33
CA MET A 101 -14.30 2.71 11.88
C MET A 101 -15.20 3.92 12.28
N GLY A 102 -15.99 3.83 13.35
CA GLY A 102 -16.67 4.97 13.97
C GLY A 102 -15.76 5.71 14.96
N LEU A 103 -16.20 6.88 15.42
CA LEU A 103 -15.42 7.75 16.32
C LEU A 103 -14.86 6.99 17.55
N PHE A 104 -15.68 6.19 18.22
CA PHE A 104 -15.32 5.46 19.43
C PHE A 104 -14.92 4.01 19.19
N ASP A 105 -15.03 3.54 17.96
CA ASP A 105 -14.74 2.16 17.60
C ASP A 105 -13.24 2.01 17.28
N GLY A 106 -12.62 0.95 17.77
CA GLY A 106 -11.21 0.67 17.55
C GLY A 106 -10.76 -0.57 18.31
N LEU A 107 -9.46 -0.80 18.32
CA LEU A 107 -8.89 -1.86 19.15
C LEU A 107 -9.02 -1.52 20.64
N ALA A 108 -9.08 -2.56 21.48
CA ALA A 108 -9.08 -2.40 22.92
C ALA A 108 -7.87 -1.59 23.42
N GLY A 109 -8.04 -0.90 24.55
CA GLY A 109 -6.95 -0.13 25.20
C GLY A 109 -6.76 1.29 24.66
N GLY A 110 -7.82 1.96 24.21
CA GLY A 110 -7.74 3.37 23.80
C GLY A 110 -7.09 3.56 22.42
N ARG A 111 -7.46 2.72 21.44
CA ARG A 111 -6.96 2.76 20.07
C ARG A 111 -8.10 3.01 19.07
N SER A 112 -8.98 3.94 19.42
CA SER A 112 -10.06 4.44 18.54
C SER A 112 -9.68 5.73 17.84
N THR A 113 -10.50 6.14 16.87
CA THR A 113 -10.37 7.45 16.22
C THR A 113 -10.45 8.62 17.23
N PHE A 114 -11.26 8.48 18.27
CA PHE A 114 -11.37 9.44 19.37
C PHE A 114 -10.05 9.56 20.15
N ASP A 115 -9.42 8.44 20.46
CA ASP A 115 -8.14 8.44 21.18
C ASP A 115 -7.04 9.10 20.36
N LEU A 116 -7.02 8.86 19.05
CA LEU A 116 -6.09 9.52 18.13
C LEU A 116 -6.32 11.03 18.10
N ALA A 117 -7.58 11.49 18.01
CA ALA A 117 -7.91 12.91 18.05
C ALA A 117 -7.41 13.57 19.34
N ARG A 118 -7.56 12.87 20.48
CA ARG A 118 -7.08 13.34 21.79
C ARG A 118 -5.55 13.40 21.86
N VAL A 119 -4.84 12.39 21.36
CA VAL A 119 -3.37 12.35 21.34
C VAL A 119 -2.80 13.48 20.47
N LEU A 120 -3.40 13.73 19.32
CA LEU A 120 -2.97 14.77 18.38
C LEU A 120 -3.48 16.17 18.74
N GLY A 121 -4.45 16.28 19.65
CA GLY A 121 -5.11 17.54 19.97
C GLY A 121 -5.90 18.14 18.78
N LEU A 122 -6.35 17.29 17.85
CA LEU A 122 -7.06 17.75 16.65
C LEU A 122 -8.57 17.84 16.89
N PRO A 123 -9.23 18.89 16.38
CA PRO A 123 -10.68 18.95 16.38
C PRO A 123 -11.27 17.92 15.42
N VAL A 124 -12.37 17.30 15.84
CA VAL A 124 -13.08 16.27 15.09
C VAL A 124 -14.11 16.89 14.15
N VAL A 125 -14.10 16.48 12.89
CA VAL A 125 -15.19 16.66 11.93
C VAL A 125 -15.97 15.35 11.86
N LEU A 126 -17.23 15.37 12.29
CA LEU A 126 -18.11 14.20 12.29
C LEU A 126 -18.74 14.00 10.91
N VAL A 127 -18.64 12.79 10.38
CA VAL A 127 -19.26 12.38 9.12
C VAL A 127 -20.42 11.44 9.42
N LEU A 128 -21.61 11.81 8.93
CA LEU A 128 -22.81 10.99 9.07
C LEU A 128 -23.51 10.82 7.72
N SER A 129 -24.08 9.64 7.52
CA SER A 129 -24.94 9.38 6.36
C SER A 129 -26.35 9.88 6.66
N ALA A 130 -26.75 10.98 6.04
CA ALA A 130 -28.04 11.62 6.23
C ALA A 130 -29.19 10.96 5.44
N ARG A 131 -28.99 9.77 4.89
CA ARG A 131 -30.02 9.05 4.12
C ARG A 131 -31.29 8.88 4.98
N GLY A 132 -32.34 9.60 4.62
CA GLY A 132 -33.64 9.56 5.31
C GLY A 132 -33.64 10.21 6.71
N MET A 133 -32.68 11.08 7.02
CA MET A 133 -32.54 11.69 8.35
C MET A 133 -32.40 13.22 8.28
N ALA A 134 -33.30 13.95 8.94
CA ALA A 134 -33.16 15.39 9.20
C ALA A 134 -32.84 15.65 10.68
N GLU A 135 -33.84 15.90 11.53
CA GLU A 135 -33.64 16.15 12.98
C GLU A 135 -32.95 14.98 13.71
N THR A 136 -33.20 13.75 13.28
CA THR A 136 -32.49 12.56 13.81
C THR A 136 -30.97 12.67 13.67
N ALA A 137 -30.47 13.38 12.65
CA ALA A 137 -29.03 13.63 12.50
C ALA A 137 -28.48 14.44 13.68
N ALA A 138 -29.21 15.47 14.13
CA ALA A 138 -28.82 16.27 15.30
C ALA A 138 -28.84 15.42 16.58
N ALA A 139 -29.83 14.55 16.77
CA ALA A 139 -29.86 13.62 17.91
C ALA A 139 -28.64 12.69 17.95
N LEU A 140 -28.24 12.12 16.80
CA LEU A 140 -27.05 11.28 16.69
C LEU A 140 -25.77 12.07 16.98
N VAL A 141 -25.64 13.27 16.40
CA VAL A 141 -24.50 14.16 16.66
C VAL A 141 -24.41 14.53 18.13
N ARG A 142 -25.53 14.89 18.76
CA ARG A 142 -25.61 15.18 20.20
C ARG A 142 -25.12 14.00 21.03
N GLY A 143 -25.58 12.79 20.70
CA GLY A 143 -25.11 11.57 21.34
C GLY A 143 -23.59 11.43 21.25
N LEU A 144 -23.01 11.54 20.05
CA LEU A 144 -21.56 11.41 19.83
C LEU A 144 -20.75 12.50 20.53
N VAL A 145 -21.20 13.76 20.48
CA VAL A 145 -20.50 14.92 21.05
C VAL A 145 -20.44 14.84 22.56
N PHE A 146 -21.54 14.45 23.21
CA PHE A 146 -21.65 14.43 24.67
C PHE A 146 -21.39 13.06 25.31
N PHE A 147 -21.10 12.02 24.52
CA PHE A 147 -20.82 10.68 25.05
C PHE A 147 -19.54 10.63 25.89
N ARG A 148 -18.45 11.25 25.42
CA ARG A 148 -17.16 11.28 26.12
C ARG A 148 -16.43 12.60 25.85
N GLY A 149 -15.98 13.26 26.91
CA GLY A 149 -15.19 14.50 26.83
C GLY A 149 -13.69 14.27 26.59
N GLY A 150 -12.98 15.33 26.18
CA GLY A 150 -11.53 15.30 25.93
C GLY A 150 -11.10 15.55 24.49
N VAL A 151 -12.06 15.80 23.59
CA VAL A 151 -11.82 16.27 22.21
C VAL A 151 -12.79 17.42 21.90
N SER A 152 -12.39 18.32 21.01
CA SER A 152 -13.26 19.35 20.45
C SER A 152 -13.86 18.90 19.12
N PHE A 153 -15.04 19.41 18.78
CA PHE A 153 -15.70 19.14 17.50
C PHE A 153 -15.76 20.40 16.65
N ALA A 154 -15.17 20.37 15.46
CA ALA A 154 -15.16 21.50 14.52
C ALA A 154 -16.48 21.62 13.74
N GLY A 155 -17.17 20.51 13.53
CA GLY A 155 -18.43 20.51 12.79
C GLY A 155 -18.79 19.14 12.21
N VAL A 156 -19.76 19.17 11.31
CA VAL A 156 -20.41 17.99 10.75
C VAL A 156 -20.40 18.03 9.23
N ILE A 157 -20.11 16.91 8.57
CA ILE A 157 -20.34 16.71 7.13
C ILE A 157 -21.42 15.65 6.96
N ALA A 158 -22.49 16.00 6.25
CA ALA A 158 -23.59 15.10 5.95
C ALA A 158 -23.42 14.49 4.55
N THR A 159 -23.32 13.16 4.46
CA THR A 159 -23.25 12.44 3.19
C THR A 159 -24.63 11.88 2.80
N ARG A 160 -24.80 11.57 1.51
CA ARG A 160 -26.04 11.02 0.93
C ARG A 160 -27.27 11.89 1.21
N THR A 161 -27.10 13.21 1.20
CA THR A 161 -28.23 14.15 1.27
C THR A 161 -29.07 14.06 0.00
N GLY A 162 -30.38 14.26 0.16
CA GLY A 162 -31.35 14.10 -0.94
C GLY A 162 -31.54 15.36 -1.80
N SER A 163 -31.33 16.54 -1.23
CA SER A 163 -31.50 17.83 -1.90
C SER A 163 -30.78 18.95 -1.11
N PRO A 164 -30.61 20.15 -1.69
CA PRO A 164 -30.10 21.30 -0.94
C PRO A 164 -30.92 21.64 0.31
N ARG A 165 -32.26 21.63 0.20
CA ARG A 165 -33.18 21.86 1.33
C ARG A 165 -32.99 20.85 2.46
N HIS A 166 -32.66 19.60 2.14
CA HIS A 166 -32.35 18.58 3.15
C HIS A 166 -31.11 18.98 3.97
N GLY A 167 -30.07 19.52 3.32
CA GLY A 167 -28.89 20.07 4.01
C GLY A 167 -29.24 21.22 4.95
N GLU A 168 -30.11 22.14 4.53
CA GLU A 168 -30.58 23.25 5.36
C GLU A 168 -31.35 22.78 6.61
N MET A 169 -32.20 21.76 6.46
CA MET A 169 -32.92 21.16 7.60
C MET A 169 -31.95 20.58 8.63
N ILE A 170 -30.90 19.89 8.19
CA ILE A 170 -29.87 19.36 9.08
C ILE A 170 -29.08 20.48 9.74
N ALA A 171 -28.70 21.51 8.98
CA ALA A 171 -27.98 22.67 9.52
C ALA A 171 -28.77 23.37 10.63
N ARG A 172 -30.07 23.60 10.39
CA ARG A 172 -30.99 24.20 11.37
C ARG A 172 -31.13 23.34 12.62
N ALA A 173 -31.33 22.04 12.47
CA ALA A 173 -31.45 21.13 13.61
C ALA A 173 -30.17 21.09 14.47
N LEU A 174 -28.98 21.19 13.86
CA LEU A 174 -27.73 21.29 14.59
C LEU A 174 -27.61 22.63 15.33
N GLU A 175 -28.02 23.73 14.70
CA GLU A 175 -27.96 25.07 15.27
C GLU A 175 -28.92 25.26 16.45
N GLU A 176 -30.17 24.80 16.34
CA GLU A 176 -31.19 24.88 17.39
C GLU A 176 -30.77 24.12 18.67
N GLU A 177 -30.00 23.03 18.50
CA GLU A 177 -29.49 22.22 19.61
C GLU A 177 -28.11 22.68 20.12
N GLY A 178 -27.54 23.76 19.57
CA GLY A 178 -26.21 24.26 19.95
C GLY A 178 -25.07 23.28 19.66
N LEU A 179 -25.24 22.44 18.62
CA LEU A 179 -24.29 21.41 18.23
C LEU A 179 -23.24 21.95 17.23
N PRO A 180 -22.15 21.19 16.98
CA PRO A 180 -21.17 21.57 15.98
C PRO A 180 -21.83 21.83 14.61
N PRO A 181 -21.44 22.90 13.91
CA PRO A 181 -22.15 23.36 12.72
C PRO A 181 -22.00 22.39 11.55
N LEU A 182 -22.99 22.39 10.65
CA LEU A 182 -22.84 21.74 9.35
C LEU A 182 -21.77 22.46 8.53
N LEU A 183 -20.69 21.76 8.20
CA LEU A 183 -19.57 22.25 7.38
C LEU A 183 -19.78 21.98 5.90
N GLY A 184 -20.59 20.99 5.53
CA GLY A 184 -20.79 20.66 4.13
C GLY A 184 -21.76 19.51 3.94
N VAL A 185 -22.24 19.37 2.70
CA VAL A 185 -23.09 18.26 2.28
C VAL A 185 -22.49 17.59 1.06
N LEU A 186 -22.60 16.26 1.02
CA LEU A 186 -22.27 15.44 -0.15
C LEU A 186 -23.55 14.71 -0.55
N PRO A 187 -24.16 15.03 -1.70
CA PRO A 187 -25.43 14.45 -2.08
C PRO A 187 -25.30 12.97 -2.44
N ARG A 188 -26.45 12.30 -2.55
CA ARG A 188 -26.49 11.00 -3.19
C ARG A 188 -26.32 11.19 -4.70
N ASP A 189 -25.11 10.91 -5.19
CA ASP A 189 -24.75 10.98 -6.60
C ASP A 189 -24.03 9.67 -6.98
N ALA A 190 -24.45 9.04 -8.07
CA ALA A 190 -23.82 7.83 -8.60
C ALA A 190 -22.37 8.07 -9.01
N HIS A 191 -22.02 9.30 -9.37
CA HIS A 191 -20.66 9.71 -9.69
C HIS A 191 -19.82 10.05 -8.45
N LEU A 192 -20.42 10.14 -7.25
CA LEU A 192 -19.72 10.22 -5.97
C LEU A 192 -19.63 8.87 -5.26
N GLU A 193 -20.06 7.78 -5.92
CA GLU A 193 -19.77 6.45 -5.46
C GLU A 193 -18.29 6.19 -5.72
N LEU A 194 -17.53 6.00 -4.64
CA LEU A 194 -16.16 5.51 -4.74
C LEU A 194 -16.21 4.24 -5.60
N PRO A 195 -15.43 4.15 -6.69
CA PRO A 195 -15.37 2.95 -7.52
C PRO A 195 -15.21 1.73 -6.61
N GLU A 196 -15.94 0.65 -6.89
CA GLU A 196 -15.98 -0.52 -6.01
C GLU A 196 -14.58 -0.93 -5.54
N ARG A 197 -14.52 -1.53 -4.33
CA ARG A 197 -13.33 -1.93 -3.54
C ARG A 197 -12.42 -2.98 -4.18
N TYR A 198 -12.39 -3.00 -5.49
CA TYR A 198 -11.55 -3.76 -6.35
C TYR A 198 -10.64 -2.80 -7.08
N LEU A 199 -9.68 -2.24 -6.32
CA LEU A 199 -8.43 -1.60 -6.74
C LEU A 199 -8.16 -0.24 -6.09
N GLY A 200 -9.11 0.52 -5.55
CA GLY A 200 -8.77 1.95 -5.29
C GLY A 200 -8.29 2.71 -6.55
N LEU A 201 -8.43 2.08 -7.72
CA LEU A 201 -8.15 2.52 -9.07
C LEU A 201 -9.34 2.04 -9.90
N ALA A 202 -9.68 2.74 -10.97
CA ALA A 202 -10.70 2.22 -11.87
C ALA A 202 -10.18 0.98 -12.61
N ALA A 203 -11.10 0.12 -13.10
CA ALA A 203 -10.72 -0.99 -13.96
C ALA A 203 -9.87 -0.46 -15.14
N PRO A 204 -8.73 -1.10 -15.48
CA PRO A 204 -7.92 -0.67 -16.60
C PRO A 204 -8.76 -0.63 -17.88
N GLY A 205 -8.72 0.51 -18.58
CA GLY A 205 -9.54 0.79 -19.76
C GLY A 205 -10.20 2.17 -19.72
N GLU A 206 -10.63 2.66 -20.88
CA GLU A 206 -11.16 4.02 -21.05
C GLU A 206 -12.37 4.33 -20.15
N GLU A 207 -13.28 3.35 -19.97
CA GLU A 207 -14.46 3.51 -19.11
C GLU A 207 -14.10 3.70 -17.63
N GLY A 208 -13.06 3.03 -17.16
CA GLY A 208 -12.61 3.17 -15.79
C GLY A 208 -12.01 4.56 -15.54
N GLU A 209 -11.11 4.97 -16.42
CA GLU A 209 -10.44 6.27 -16.35
C GLU A 209 -11.45 7.43 -16.43
N GLU A 210 -12.49 7.29 -17.25
CA GLU A 210 -13.59 8.24 -17.33
C GLU A 210 -14.41 8.32 -16.04
N LYS A 211 -14.78 7.18 -15.45
CA LYS A 211 -15.50 7.15 -14.16
C LYS A 211 -14.69 7.82 -13.05
N GLU A 212 -13.39 7.55 -12.97
CA GLU A 212 -12.51 8.17 -11.99
C GLU A 212 -12.38 9.68 -12.22
N ARG A 213 -12.20 10.11 -13.48
CA ARG A 213 -12.14 11.52 -13.85
C ARG A 213 -13.41 12.26 -13.39
N LEU A 214 -14.57 11.70 -13.73
CA LEU A 214 -15.86 12.26 -13.37
C LEU A 214 -16.09 12.26 -11.85
N PHE A 215 -15.63 11.22 -11.15
CA PHE A 215 -15.66 11.17 -9.69
C PHE A 215 -14.90 12.35 -9.07
N PHE A 216 -13.65 12.60 -9.47
CA PHE A 216 -12.86 13.71 -8.92
C PHE A 216 -13.37 15.09 -9.35
N GLU A 217 -13.96 15.20 -10.54
CA GLU A 217 -14.63 16.42 -10.99
C GLU A 217 -15.83 16.75 -10.09
N ARG A 218 -16.76 15.81 -9.93
CA ARG A 218 -17.93 15.96 -9.04
C ARG A 218 -17.54 16.20 -7.59
N LEU A 219 -16.52 15.50 -7.11
CA LEU A 219 -16.00 15.71 -5.75
C LEU A 219 -15.56 17.16 -5.54
N ARG A 220 -14.82 17.74 -6.50
CA ARG A 220 -14.36 19.14 -6.43
C ARG A 220 -15.53 20.12 -6.49
N GLU A 221 -16.50 19.90 -7.37
CA GLU A 221 -17.71 20.72 -7.46
C GLU A 221 -18.45 20.77 -6.11
N HIS A 222 -18.69 19.61 -5.49
CA HIS A 222 -19.38 19.58 -4.19
C HIS A 222 -18.53 20.14 -3.05
N ALA A 223 -17.21 19.94 -3.07
CA ALA A 223 -16.30 20.53 -2.09
C ALA A 223 -16.34 22.07 -2.13
N GLN A 224 -16.65 22.71 -3.27
CA GLN A 224 -16.78 24.18 -3.32
C GLN A 224 -17.91 24.70 -2.42
N GLY A 225 -18.99 23.93 -2.27
CA GLY A 225 -20.16 24.28 -1.45
C GLY A 225 -19.97 24.08 0.05
N PHE A 226 -18.80 23.62 0.51
CA PHE A 226 -18.51 23.54 1.94
C PHE A 226 -18.36 24.94 2.55
N ARG A 227 -18.59 25.04 3.86
CA ARG A 227 -18.46 26.25 4.67
C ARG A 227 -17.01 26.54 5.01
N TRP A 228 -16.25 26.95 4.00
CA TRP A 228 -14.81 27.19 4.10
C TRP A 228 -14.44 28.27 5.10
N GLU A 229 -15.33 29.23 5.35
CA GLU A 229 -15.17 30.24 6.41
C GLU A 229 -15.06 29.61 7.81
N LYS A 230 -15.60 28.40 8.01
CA LYS A 230 -15.48 27.62 9.26
C LYS A 230 -14.35 26.60 9.22
N ILE A 231 -13.98 26.10 8.03
CA ILE A 231 -12.95 25.07 7.86
C ILE A 231 -11.54 25.67 7.83
N LEU A 232 -11.31 26.76 7.10
CA LEU A 232 -9.99 27.35 6.93
C LEU A 232 -9.32 27.79 8.25
N PRO A 233 -10.04 28.31 9.26
CA PRO A 233 -9.44 28.63 10.56
C PRO A 233 -8.86 27.42 11.32
N LEU A 234 -9.14 26.19 10.88
CA LEU A 234 -8.56 24.97 11.46
C LEU A 234 -7.13 24.68 10.96
N PHE A 235 -6.64 25.48 10.03
CA PHE A 235 -5.33 25.35 9.41
C PHE A 235 -4.52 26.62 9.67
N SER A 236 -3.22 26.47 9.82
CA SER A 236 -2.30 27.57 10.08
C SER A 236 -1.16 27.49 9.09
N LEU A 237 -1.01 28.50 8.24
CA LEU A 237 0.15 28.60 7.36
C LEU A 237 1.42 28.60 8.24
N PRO A 238 2.47 27.82 7.87
CA PRO A 238 3.73 27.93 8.57
C PRO A 238 4.21 29.39 8.49
N PRO A 239 4.91 29.91 9.51
CA PRO A 239 5.52 31.23 9.42
C PRO A 239 6.33 31.28 8.13
N SER A 240 6.00 32.20 7.23
CA SER A 240 6.88 32.44 6.09
C SER A 240 8.22 32.86 6.65
N ASP A 241 9.29 32.20 6.18
CA ASP A 241 10.64 32.65 6.44
C ASP A 241 10.76 34.07 5.86
N ARG A 242 10.60 35.08 6.71
CA ARG A 242 10.81 36.48 6.37
C ARG A 242 12.32 36.71 6.32
N SER A 243 12.98 36.07 5.37
CA SER A 243 14.42 36.18 5.14
C SER A 243 14.79 35.90 3.69
N ALA A 244 13.98 36.39 2.74
CA ALA A 244 14.44 36.68 1.39
C ALA A 244 14.05 38.13 1.04
N SER A 245 14.75 39.07 1.66
CA SER A 245 14.72 40.47 1.27
C SER A 245 15.33 40.64 -0.13
N SER A 246 14.50 41.13 -1.05
CA SER A 246 14.83 42.07 -2.13
C SER A 246 16.23 42.01 -2.78
N SER A 247 16.26 41.59 -4.04
CA SER A 247 16.99 42.28 -5.10
C SER A 247 16.29 42.01 -6.45
N PRO A 248 15.92 43.03 -7.23
CA PRO A 248 15.32 42.86 -8.54
C PRO A 248 16.44 42.76 -9.57
N ASP A 249 16.73 41.57 -10.08
CA ASP A 249 17.51 41.44 -11.31
C ASP A 249 16.87 40.42 -12.26
N THR A 250 16.41 41.01 -13.35
CA THR A 250 16.05 40.49 -14.67
C THR A 250 16.45 39.06 -15.00
N LEU A 251 15.46 38.19 -15.22
CA LEU A 251 15.50 37.20 -16.30
C LEU A 251 14.15 37.17 -17.01
N SER A 252 14.18 37.79 -18.19
CA SER A 252 13.17 37.74 -19.23
C SER A 252 12.97 36.31 -19.74
N GLY A 253 11.72 35.95 -20.01
CA GLY A 253 11.38 35.02 -21.08
C GLY A 253 10.98 33.61 -20.66
N THR A 254 9.70 33.40 -20.36
CA THR A 254 8.86 32.38 -21.02
C THR A 254 7.41 32.53 -20.53
N HIS A 255 6.58 33.14 -21.37
CA HIS A 255 5.14 33.12 -21.22
C HIS A 255 4.62 31.70 -21.49
N ILE A 256 4.07 31.04 -20.47
CA ILE A 256 3.15 29.93 -20.69
C ILE A 256 1.75 30.51 -20.56
N LEU A 257 1.11 30.64 -21.73
CA LEU A 257 -0.24 31.12 -21.92
C LEU A 257 -1.25 30.19 -21.24
N SER A 258 -2.15 30.76 -20.45
CA SER A 258 -3.41 30.16 -20.05
C SER A 258 -4.21 29.72 -21.28
N PRO A 259 -4.84 28.54 -21.33
CA PRO A 259 -5.78 28.23 -22.39
C PRO A 259 -7.11 28.99 -22.16
N PRO A 260 -7.77 29.47 -23.23
CA PRO A 260 -9.00 30.24 -23.13
C PRO A 260 -10.23 29.35 -22.91
N VAL A 261 -11.28 30.00 -22.39
CA VAL A 261 -12.60 29.46 -22.06
C VAL A 261 -13.49 29.44 -23.32
N SER A 262 -14.17 28.30 -23.51
CA SER A 262 -15.40 28.00 -24.29
C SER A 262 -15.62 28.54 -25.71
N GLU A 263 -16.02 27.65 -26.64
CA GLU A 263 -17.34 27.73 -27.30
C GLU A 263 -17.66 26.48 -28.17
N SER A 264 -18.91 26.02 -28.04
CA SER A 264 -19.78 25.17 -28.89
C SER A 264 -19.21 24.22 -29.97
N ILE A 265 -19.58 22.93 -29.88
CA ILE A 265 -19.51 21.94 -30.98
C ILE A 265 -20.94 21.53 -31.39
N PRO A 266 -21.31 21.56 -32.69
CA PRO A 266 -22.55 20.95 -33.19
C PRO A 266 -22.36 19.46 -33.58
N SER A 267 -23.47 18.72 -33.47
CA SER A 267 -23.65 17.27 -33.62
C SER A 267 -23.25 16.65 -34.98
N PRO A 268 -23.06 15.32 -35.07
CA PRO A 268 -22.30 14.67 -36.13
C PRO A 268 -23.13 14.24 -37.35
N GLN A 269 -22.54 14.30 -38.54
CA GLN A 269 -23.03 13.62 -39.74
C GLN A 269 -22.12 12.47 -40.18
N LYS A 270 -22.80 11.40 -40.63
CA LYS A 270 -22.28 10.11 -41.11
C LYS A 270 -21.53 10.26 -42.44
N GLY A 271 -20.44 9.52 -42.61
CA GLY A 271 -19.81 9.28 -43.91
C GLY A 271 -18.84 8.11 -43.83
N ALA A 272 -19.19 7.02 -44.50
CA ALA A 272 -18.37 5.81 -44.63
C ALA A 272 -17.22 6.00 -45.62
N GLY A 273 -16.06 5.39 -45.35
CA GLY A 273 -14.95 5.31 -46.30
C GLY A 273 -13.89 4.31 -45.82
N LYS A 274 -13.83 3.14 -46.46
CA LYS A 274 -12.77 2.14 -46.35
C LYS A 274 -11.49 2.65 -47.01
N GLU A 275 -10.32 2.43 -46.39
CA GLU A 275 -9.03 2.13 -47.05
C GLU A 275 -8.00 1.81 -45.94
N SER A 276 -7.58 0.56 -45.77
CA SER A 276 -6.47 -0.17 -46.40
C SER A 276 -5.12 0.00 -45.67
N ARG A 277 -4.62 -1.16 -45.18
CA ARG A 277 -3.35 -1.41 -44.50
C ARG A 277 -2.14 -0.88 -45.28
N ARG A 278 -1.22 -0.21 -44.59
CA ARG A 278 0.23 -0.34 -44.81
C ARG A 278 0.99 -0.32 -43.48
N GLU A 279 1.63 -1.45 -43.20
CA GLU A 279 2.65 -1.61 -42.16
C GLU A 279 3.96 -0.94 -42.58
N LYS A 280 4.46 -0.05 -41.73
CA LYS A 280 5.86 0.25 -41.43
C LYS A 280 5.80 0.86 -40.01
N GLY A 281 6.44 0.36 -38.96
CA GLY A 281 7.74 -0.26 -38.89
C GLY A 281 8.71 0.72 -38.22
N GLU A 282 8.38 1.22 -37.02
CA GLU A 282 9.30 1.99 -36.17
C GLU A 282 9.00 1.66 -34.70
N GLY A 283 10.03 1.16 -34.02
CA GLY A 283 10.01 0.89 -32.60
C GLY A 283 10.26 2.19 -31.84
N GLU A 284 9.21 2.71 -31.23
CA GLU A 284 9.29 3.57 -30.06
C GLU A 284 8.41 2.95 -28.98
N GLY A 285 9.00 2.77 -27.79
CA GLY A 285 8.35 2.16 -26.66
C GLY A 285 7.01 2.82 -26.38
N SER A 286 5.96 2.01 -26.33
CA SER A 286 4.65 2.38 -25.78
C SER A 286 4.77 2.57 -24.26
N ALA A 287 5.50 3.61 -23.87
CA ALA A 287 5.58 4.09 -22.51
C ALA A 287 4.28 4.81 -22.15
N LEU A 288 3.61 4.34 -21.10
CA LEU A 288 2.78 5.14 -20.19
C LEU A 288 1.79 6.12 -20.85
N ARG A 289 0.90 5.66 -21.75
CA ARG A 289 -0.28 6.46 -22.12
C ARG A 289 -1.44 6.12 -21.18
N GLY A 290 -1.76 7.07 -20.29
CA GLY A 290 -2.93 7.05 -19.41
C GLY A 290 -2.72 7.81 -18.10
N PRO A 291 -3.78 8.25 -17.41
CA PRO A 291 -3.73 8.92 -16.10
C PRO A 291 -2.93 8.16 -15.03
N TRP A 292 -2.86 6.83 -15.15
CA TRP A 292 -2.06 5.97 -14.28
C TRP A 292 -0.56 6.05 -14.54
N GLY A 293 -0.13 6.18 -15.79
CA GLY A 293 1.29 6.26 -16.11
C GLY A 293 1.95 7.50 -15.49
N ALA A 294 1.27 8.65 -15.57
CA ALA A 294 1.69 9.88 -14.89
C ALA A 294 1.64 9.77 -13.36
N PHE A 295 0.66 9.05 -12.80
CA PHE A 295 0.57 8.79 -11.37
C PHE A 295 1.74 7.93 -10.86
N PHE A 296 2.02 6.79 -11.50
CA PHE A 296 3.12 5.91 -11.10
C PHE A 296 4.50 6.53 -11.34
N SER A 297 4.66 7.29 -12.43
CA SER A 297 5.86 8.12 -12.63
C SER A 297 6.02 9.12 -11.50
N SER A 298 4.98 9.90 -11.19
CA SER A 298 5.03 10.88 -10.09
C SER A 298 5.26 10.20 -8.73
N LEU A 299 4.69 9.02 -8.50
CA LEU A 299 4.89 8.26 -7.27
C LEU A 299 6.33 7.77 -7.16
N ARG A 300 6.92 7.27 -8.26
CA ARG A 300 8.33 6.89 -8.34
C ARG A 300 9.24 8.09 -8.07
N ASP A 301 8.98 9.23 -8.71
CA ASP A 301 9.76 10.47 -8.52
C ASP A 301 9.67 10.99 -7.08
N ARG A 302 8.48 10.95 -6.46
CA ARG A 302 8.27 11.32 -5.06
C ARG A 302 8.94 10.34 -4.10
N ALA A 303 8.85 9.05 -4.40
CA ALA A 303 9.53 8.05 -3.63
C ALA A 303 11.04 8.33 -3.64
N LEU A 304 11.63 8.66 -4.79
CA LEU A 304 13.05 8.96 -4.93
C LEU A 304 13.51 10.28 -4.31
N SER A 305 12.64 11.28 -4.17
CA SER A 305 13.05 12.64 -3.75
C SER A 305 13.31 12.81 -2.25
N GLY A 306 12.91 11.86 -1.40
CA GLY A 306 13.16 11.91 0.06
C GLY A 306 12.58 13.15 0.77
N PRO A 307 12.57 13.20 2.10
CA PRO A 307 12.34 14.47 2.81
C PRO A 307 13.53 15.41 2.61
N PRO A 308 13.34 16.75 2.59
CA PRO A 308 14.43 17.71 2.54
C PRO A 308 15.41 17.47 3.71
N GLY A 309 16.70 17.54 3.40
CA GLY A 309 17.78 16.89 4.16
C GLY A 309 17.93 17.31 5.62
N GLU A 310 18.17 16.30 6.46
CA GLU A 310 18.82 16.49 7.76
C GLU A 310 20.33 16.36 7.56
N SER A 311 21.03 17.49 7.72
CA SER A 311 22.45 17.46 8.08
C SER A 311 22.57 17.34 9.60
N GLU A 312 23.41 16.39 10.02
CA GLU A 312 24.08 16.27 11.33
C GLU A 312 23.43 15.43 12.45
N GLY A 313 24.27 14.53 12.98
CA GLY A 313 24.10 13.86 14.26
C GLY A 313 24.33 12.35 14.21
N GLU A 314 25.56 11.87 13.93
CA GLU A 314 25.91 10.46 14.18
C GLU A 314 25.66 10.13 15.68
N PRO A 315 24.87 9.09 16.02
CA PRO A 315 24.82 8.61 17.38
C PRO A 315 26.02 7.70 17.64
N SER A 316 27.01 8.22 18.36
CA SER A 316 28.11 7.43 18.91
C SER A 316 27.59 6.48 20.00
N PHE A 317 27.49 5.19 19.70
CA PHE A 317 27.29 4.14 20.70
C PHE A 317 28.62 3.88 21.44
N HIS A 318 28.74 4.36 22.67
CA HIS A 318 29.81 3.97 23.57
C HIS A 318 29.48 2.60 24.20
N LEU A 319 30.15 1.54 23.75
CA LEU A 319 30.33 0.33 24.53
C LEU A 319 31.51 0.56 25.48
N SER A 320 31.23 0.56 26.78
CA SER A 320 32.22 0.57 27.84
C SER A 320 32.81 -0.83 28.00
N GLU A 321 34.05 -1.03 27.56
CA GLU A 321 34.89 -2.13 28.01
C GLU A 321 35.96 -1.60 28.97
N GLU A 322 35.90 -2.03 30.22
CA GLU A 322 36.94 -1.83 31.20
C GLU A 322 38.08 -2.84 30.99
N GLY A 323 39.30 -2.32 30.82
CA GLY A 323 40.41 -2.76 31.66
C GLY A 323 41.52 -3.64 31.04
N ARG A 324 42.75 -3.13 31.22
CA ARG A 324 44.10 -3.74 31.05
C ARG A 324 44.63 -3.63 29.61
N GLY A 325 45.79 -3.04 29.32
CA GLY A 325 46.94 -2.66 30.12
C GLY A 325 48.18 -2.85 29.23
N GLU A 326 49.07 -1.85 29.21
CA GLU A 326 50.46 -1.89 28.72
C GLU A 326 50.73 -1.67 27.22
N ASN A 327 51.52 -0.63 26.98
CA ASN A 327 52.29 -0.29 25.78
C ASN A 327 53.76 -0.60 26.14
N PRO A 328 54.64 -1.09 25.24
CA PRO A 328 55.33 -0.18 24.32
C PRO A 328 55.78 -0.81 22.98
N GLY A 329 56.01 0.01 21.95
CA GLY A 329 56.88 -0.38 20.84
C GLY A 329 56.73 0.43 19.55
N ARG A 330 57.65 1.37 19.35
CA ARG A 330 57.87 2.08 18.07
C ARG A 330 58.25 1.09 16.97
N GLY A 331 57.63 1.23 15.80
CA GLY A 331 58.06 0.60 14.55
C GLY A 331 57.45 1.35 13.37
N GLU A 332 58.26 2.19 12.73
CA GLU A 332 57.92 2.88 11.50
C GLU A 332 57.76 1.87 10.36
N GLY A 333 56.58 1.85 9.75
CA GLY A 333 56.28 1.10 8.52
C GLY A 333 55.21 1.84 7.76
N ARG A 334 55.62 2.71 6.82
CA ARG A 334 54.73 3.34 5.86
C ARG A 334 54.22 2.27 4.90
N GLU A 335 53.12 1.63 5.24
CA GLU A 335 52.33 0.83 4.31
C GLU A 335 51.16 1.67 3.81
N GLY A 336 51.04 1.77 2.48
CA GLY A 336 50.08 2.63 1.81
C GLY A 336 48.67 2.37 2.26
N ALA A 337 48.09 3.33 2.98
CA ALA A 337 46.68 3.39 3.26
C ALA A 337 45.93 3.39 1.92
N ARG A 338 45.43 2.22 1.51
CA ARG A 338 44.34 2.12 0.55
C ARG A 338 43.22 2.97 1.14
N ARG A 339 42.92 4.11 0.53
CA ARG A 339 41.74 4.89 0.86
C ARG A 339 40.55 3.94 0.72
N GLY A 340 40.03 3.46 1.85
CA GLY A 340 38.82 2.67 1.88
C GLY A 340 37.72 3.53 1.30
N GLY A 341 37.36 3.26 0.04
CA GLY A 341 36.20 3.90 -0.57
C GLY A 341 34.99 3.57 0.30
N VAL A 342 34.22 4.60 0.67
CA VAL A 342 32.95 4.40 1.37
C VAL A 342 32.16 3.34 0.60
N PRO A 343 31.83 2.18 1.20
CA PRO A 343 31.13 1.12 0.48
C PRO A 343 29.80 1.68 -0.03
N ARG A 344 29.55 1.51 -1.33
CA ARG A 344 28.29 1.97 -1.95
C ARG A 344 27.11 1.31 -1.24
N PRO A 345 26.01 2.04 -1.00
CA PRO A 345 24.84 1.47 -0.36
C PRO A 345 24.30 0.29 -1.21
N PRO A 346 23.84 -0.81 -0.58
CA PRO A 346 23.19 -1.88 -1.32
C PRO A 346 21.91 -1.37 -1.97
N ARG A 347 21.68 -1.78 -3.22
CA ARG A 347 20.50 -1.36 -3.99
C ARG A 347 19.39 -2.41 -3.88
N LEU A 348 18.25 -2.04 -3.31
CA LEU A 348 17.04 -2.87 -3.23
C LEU A 348 16.09 -2.47 -4.37
N ALA A 349 15.81 -3.40 -5.29
CA ALA A 349 14.85 -3.14 -6.34
C ALA A 349 13.42 -3.37 -5.83
N VAL A 350 12.59 -2.34 -5.92
CA VAL A 350 11.21 -2.33 -5.38
C VAL A 350 10.22 -2.34 -6.54
N ALA A 351 9.34 -3.34 -6.60
CA ALA A 351 8.31 -3.41 -7.64
C ALA A 351 7.28 -2.29 -7.47
N LEU A 352 7.08 -1.41 -8.44
CA LEU A 352 6.12 -0.32 -8.33
C LEU A 352 5.44 -0.03 -9.66
N ASP A 353 4.19 -0.49 -9.78
CA ASP A 353 3.31 -0.28 -10.93
C ASP A 353 1.84 -0.58 -10.59
N ARG A 354 0.99 -0.74 -11.61
CA ARG A 354 -0.45 -1.04 -11.46
C ARG A 354 -0.74 -2.37 -10.75
N ALA A 355 0.18 -3.33 -10.79
CA ALA A 355 0.06 -4.62 -10.13
C ALA A 355 0.64 -4.59 -8.70
N PHE A 356 1.68 -3.77 -8.45
CA PHE A 356 2.39 -3.70 -7.16
C PHE A 356 2.46 -2.27 -6.64
N TRP A 357 1.60 -1.93 -5.69
CA TRP A 357 1.51 -0.56 -5.16
C TRP A 357 1.00 -0.48 -3.72
N PHE A 358 0.88 -1.58 -2.99
CA PHE A 358 0.58 -1.54 -1.56
C PHE A 358 1.88 -1.43 -0.78
N TYR A 359 2.21 -0.20 -0.37
CA TYR A 359 3.40 0.15 0.40
C TYR A 359 3.09 1.21 1.44
N TYR A 360 3.72 1.08 2.60
CA TYR A 360 3.86 2.17 3.54
C TYR A 360 5.03 3.05 3.11
N HIS A 361 4.81 4.36 2.95
CA HIS A 361 5.91 5.31 2.68
C HIS A 361 6.94 5.29 3.81
N GLU A 362 6.48 5.06 5.03
CA GLU A 362 7.31 4.94 6.21
C GLU A 362 8.28 3.76 6.13
N ASN A 363 7.90 2.66 5.46
CA ASN A 363 8.83 1.55 5.23
C ASN A 363 9.99 1.99 4.32
N TRP A 364 9.71 2.80 3.29
CA TRP A 364 10.78 3.31 2.40
C TRP A 364 11.71 4.26 3.13
N GLU A 365 11.19 5.12 4.00
CA GLU A 365 12.01 5.95 4.88
C GLU A 365 12.90 5.08 5.78
N GLU A 366 12.33 4.03 6.39
CA GLU A 366 13.06 3.17 7.31
C GLU A 366 14.16 2.36 6.61
N LEU A 367 13.90 1.86 5.41
CA LEU A 367 14.91 1.20 4.58
C LEU A 367 16.06 2.15 4.20
N ARG A 368 15.74 3.42 3.88
CA ARG A 368 16.78 4.43 3.62
C ARG A 368 17.59 4.78 4.86
N ARG A 369 16.94 4.90 6.03
CA ARG A 369 17.64 5.08 7.32
C ARG A 369 18.59 3.91 7.62
N ALA A 370 18.23 2.69 7.21
CA ALA A 370 19.10 1.52 7.28
C ALA A 370 20.25 1.51 6.23
N GLY A 371 20.37 2.56 5.41
CA GLY A 371 21.44 2.71 4.42
C GLY A 371 21.21 1.92 3.13
N ILE A 372 19.96 1.61 2.79
CA ILE A 372 19.57 0.93 1.54
C ILE A 372 19.19 1.98 0.49
N GLU A 373 19.73 1.82 -0.73
CA GLU A 373 19.29 2.60 -1.89
C GLU A 373 18.09 1.91 -2.55
N LEU A 374 16.97 2.61 -2.73
CA LEU A 374 15.78 2.06 -3.38
C LEU A 374 15.80 2.35 -4.89
N ALA A 375 15.64 1.31 -5.71
CA ALA A 375 15.49 1.43 -7.15
C ALA A 375 14.15 0.83 -7.59
N PHE A 376 13.25 1.66 -8.13
CA PHE A 376 11.92 1.18 -8.50
C PHE A 376 11.92 0.59 -9.92
N PHE A 377 11.17 -0.49 -10.12
CA PHE A 377 10.97 -1.12 -11.42
C PHE A 377 9.51 -1.58 -11.58
N SER A 378 9.02 -1.74 -12.80
CA SER A 378 7.68 -2.24 -13.11
C SER A 378 7.76 -3.69 -13.58
N PRO A 379 7.22 -4.66 -12.82
CA PRO A 379 7.04 -6.02 -13.32
C PRO A 379 6.17 -6.14 -14.59
N LEU A 380 5.26 -5.20 -14.83
CA LEU A 380 4.46 -5.15 -16.06
C LEU A 380 5.28 -4.69 -17.26
N ASP A 381 6.01 -3.57 -17.13
CA ASP A 381 6.53 -2.83 -18.27
C ASP A 381 8.05 -2.97 -18.46
N ASP A 382 8.84 -3.13 -17.39
CA ASP A 382 10.30 -3.24 -17.49
C ASP A 382 10.71 -4.67 -17.88
N THR A 383 11.75 -4.82 -18.70
CA THR A 383 12.22 -6.13 -19.17
C THR A 383 13.45 -6.65 -18.43
N CYS A 384 14.02 -5.85 -17.53
CA CYS A 384 15.17 -6.24 -16.69
C CYS A 384 15.12 -5.57 -15.32
N LEU A 385 15.76 -6.19 -14.34
CA LEU A 385 15.94 -5.59 -13.02
C LEU A 385 16.92 -4.40 -13.10
N PRO A 386 16.77 -3.37 -12.26
CA PRO A 386 17.72 -2.26 -12.18
C PRO A 386 19.16 -2.74 -12.01
N ALA A 387 20.11 -2.08 -12.69
CA ALA A 387 21.53 -2.43 -12.58
C ALA A 387 22.01 -2.34 -11.11
N GLY A 388 22.83 -3.29 -10.68
CA GLY A 388 23.36 -3.33 -9.31
C GLY A 388 22.35 -3.75 -8.24
N THR A 389 21.15 -4.21 -8.62
CA THR A 389 20.16 -4.78 -7.69
C THR A 389 20.83 -5.85 -6.82
N SER A 390 20.79 -5.66 -5.51
CA SER A 390 21.34 -6.52 -4.46
C SER A 390 20.26 -7.36 -3.77
N GLY A 391 19.00 -6.89 -3.80
CA GLY A 391 17.82 -7.65 -3.36
C GLY A 391 16.54 -7.16 -4.03
N LEU A 392 15.44 -7.87 -3.81
CA LEU A 392 14.11 -7.52 -4.30
C LEU A 392 13.13 -7.25 -3.15
N TYR A 393 12.31 -6.22 -3.30
CA TYR A 393 11.10 -6.03 -2.50
C TYR A 393 9.88 -6.02 -3.44
N LEU A 394 9.11 -7.11 -3.38
CA LEU A 394 7.86 -7.28 -4.09
C LEU A 394 6.72 -6.99 -3.10
N GLY A 395 6.25 -5.75 -3.01
CA GLY A 395 5.13 -5.39 -2.14
C GLY A 395 3.82 -5.99 -2.62
N GLY A 396 2.72 -5.62 -1.97
CA GLY A 396 1.42 -6.13 -2.39
C GLY A 396 0.75 -5.28 -3.46
N GLY A 397 -0.47 -5.67 -3.76
CA GLY A 397 -1.30 -5.12 -4.83
C GLY A 397 -2.21 -6.22 -5.34
N TYR A 398 -2.61 -6.14 -6.60
CA TYR A 398 -3.55 -7.08 -7.23
C TYR A 398 -2.95 -7.73 -8.48
N PRO A 399 -1.81 -8.42 -8.39
CA PRO A 399 -1.17 -9.04 -9.56
C PRO A 399 -2.05 -10.09 -10.23
N GLU A 400 -3.02 -10.68 -9.52
CA GLU A 400 -3.99 -11.61 -10.08
C GLU A 400 -4.85 -11.00 -11.20
N ARG A 401 -5.05 -9.68 -11.19
CA ARG A 401 -5.77 -8.96 -12.26
C ARG A 401 -4.92 -8.74 -13.50
N TYR A 402 -3.60 -8.75 -13.32
CA TYR A 402 -2.63 -8.54 -14.39
C TYR A 402 -1.85 -9.83 -14.68
N ALA A 403 -2.40 -11.00 -14.29
CA ALA A 403 -1.68 -12.26 -14.39
C ALA A 403 -1.27 -12.55 -15.84
N ARG A 404 -2.11 -12.17 -16.82
CA ARG A 404 -1.80 -12.31 -18.24
C ARG A 404 -0.64 -11.43 -18.65
N GLU A 405 -0.69 -10.14 -18.37
CA GLU A 405 0.38 -9.19 -18.70
C GLU A 405 1.69 -9.56 -17.98
N LEU A 406 1.63 -9.87 -16.69
CA LEU A 406 2.77 -10.29 -15.88
C LEU A 406 3.41 -11.57 -16.42
N SER A 407 2.62 -12.57 -16.79
CA SER A 407 3.13 -13.80 -17.39
C SER A 407 3.69 -13.58 -18.81
N GLY A 408 3.14 -12.60 -19.54
CA GLY A 408 3.57 -12.21 -20.86
C GLY A 408 4.93 -11.51 -20.87
N ASN A 409 5.29 -10.81 -19.79
CA ASN A 409 6.64 -10.27 -19.58
C ASN A 409 7.63 -11.36 -19.17
N ARG A 410 7.92 -12.27 -20.11
CA ARG A 410 8.80 -13.43 -19.92
C ARG A 410 10.18 -13.05 -19.41
N SER A 411 10.74 -11.95 -19.93
CA SER A 411 12.06 -11.45 -19.53
C SER A 411 12.10 -11.07 -18.05
N MET A 412 11.09 -10.37 -17.54
CA MET A 412 11.06 -9.99 -16.13
C MET A 412 10.77 -11.20 -15.23
N VAL A 413 9.84 -12.08 -15.64
CA VAL A 413 9.55 -13.34 -14.93
C VAL A 413 10.82 -14.18 -14.76
N GLU A 414 11.61 -14.32 -15.83
CA GLU A 414 12.89 -15.05 -15.80
C GLU A 414 13.93 -14.33 -14.94
N ALA A 415 14.06 -13.00 -15.06
CA ALA A 415 14.98 -12.22 -14.24
C ALA A 415 14.71 -12.37 -12.74
N VAL A 416 13.43 -12.31 -12.31
CA VAL A 416 13.04 -12.51 -10.91
C VAL A 416 13.25 -13.96 -10.49
N ARG A 417 12.91 -14.93 -11.35
CA ARG A 417 13.10 -16.36 -11.06
C ARG A 417 14.58 -16.69 -10.84
N ASP A 418 15.45 -16.21 -11.71
CA ASP A 418 16.90 -16.44 -11.63
C ASP A 418 17.50 -15.73 -10.41
N PHE A 419 17.00 -14.53 -10.08
CA PHE A 419 17.38 -13.82 -8.86
C PHE A 419 17.06 -14.63 -7.60
N CYS A 420 15.85 -15.20 -7.51
CA CYS A 420 15.44 -16.07 -6.41
C CYS A 420 16.29 -17.35 -6.35
N ARG A 421 16.54 -18.00 -7.50
CA ARG A 421 17.34 -19.24 -7.59
C ARG A 421 18.80 -19.05 -7.21
N ALA A 422 19.34 -17.86 -7.44
CA ALA A 422 20.68 -17.48 -6.99
C ALA A 422 20.79 -17.31 -5.46
N GLY A 423 19.70 -17.50 -4.70
CA GLY A 423 19.69 -17.43 -3.24
C GLY A 423 19.79 -16.01 -2.69
N ARG A 424 19.56 -15.00 -3.53
CA ARG A 424 19.70 -13.58 -3.19
C ARG A 424 18.50 -13.10 -2.36
N PRO A 425 18.64 -12.01 -1.59
CA PRO A 425 17.56 -11.52 -0.74
C PRO A 425 16.32 -11.07 -1.52
N VAL A 426 15.17 -11.68 -1.24
CA VAL A 426 13.86 -11.32 -1.80
C VAL A 426 12.83 -11.28 -0.67
N TYR A 427 12.23 -10.11 -0.47
CA TYR A 427 11.09 -9.94 0.43
C TYR A 427 9.81 -9.70 -0.38
N ALA A 428 8.78 -10.51 -0.16
CA ALA A 428 7.53 -10.46 -0.89
C ALA A 428 6.31 -10.40 0.05
N GLU A 429 5.42 -9.43 -0.18
CA GLU A 429 4.21 -9.20 0.63
C GLU A 429 2.95 -9.37 -0.22
N CYS A 430 1.95 -10.09 0.29
CA CYS A 430 0.65 -10.33 -0.31
C CYS A 430 0.69 -10.58 -1.84
N GLY A 431 0.41 -9.56 -2.66
CA GLY A 431 0.52 -9.64 -4.11
C GLY A 431 1.91 -10.09 -4.59
N GLY A 432 2.99 -9.56 -4.02
CA GLY A 432 4.34 -10.02 -4.29
C GLY A 432 4.51 -11.52 -4.09
N MET A 433 3.89 -12.08 -3.04
CA MET A 433 3.89 -13.53 -2.83
C MET A 433 3.10 -14.25 -3.92
N LEU A 434 1.93 -13.73 -4.34
CA LEU A 434 1.17 -14.30 -5.46
C LEU A 434 1.97 -14.33 -6.76
N TYR A 435 2.77 -13.29 -7.04
CA TYR A 435 3.64 -13.23 -8.21
C TYR A 435 4.75 -14.28 -8.18
N LEU A 436 5.18 -14.70 -6.98
CA LEU A 436 6.14 -15.79 -6.79
C LEU A 436 5.54 -17.19 -6.96
N THR A 437 4.22 -17.34 -7.04
CA THR A 437 3.53 -18.61 -7.33
C THR A 437 3.59 -18.97 -8.82
N ARG A 438 3.02 -20.12 -9.20
CA ARG A 438 2.83 -20.48 -10.62
C ARG A 438 1.71 -19.67 -11.29
N GLY A 439 0.84 -19.03 -10.52
CA GLY A 439 -0.29 -18.24 -11.03
C GLY A 439 -1.64 -18.73 -10.51
N PRO A 440 -2.74 -18.32 -11.16
CA PRO A 440 -4.07 -18.74 -10.76
C PRO A 440 -4.28 -20.25 -10.99
N GLN A 441 -5.14 -20.86 -10.18
CA GLN A 441 -5.67 -22.20 -10.41
C GLN A 441 -6.50 -22.20 -11.69
N VAL A 442 -6.29 -23.23 -12.52
CA VAL A 442 -7.06 -23.47 -13.75
C VAL A 442 -8.08 -24.57 -13.46
N ASP A 443 -9.37 -24.24 -13.48
CA ASP A 443 -10.42 -25.24 -13.34
C ASP A 443 -10.80 -25.83 -14.70
N ALA A 444 -10.63 -27.13 -14.87
CA ALA A 444 -10.86 -27.85 -16.13
C ALA A 444 -12.35 -28.02 -16.52
N SER A 445 -13.30 -27.50 -15.73
CA SER A 445 -14.74 -27.82 -15.85
C SER A 445 -15.66 -26.64 -16.19
N SER A 446 -15.15 -25.50 -16.64
CA SER A 446 -15.99 -24.37 -17.08
C SER A 446 -16.30 -24.44 -18.57
N GLY A 447 -17.05 -25.48 -18.94
CA GLY A 447 -17.69 -25.61 -20.24
C GLY A 447 -19.14 -26.05 -20.05
N LYS A 448 -20.07 -25.16 -20.41
CA LYS A 448 -21.56 -25.25 -20.28
C LYS A 448 -22.03 -24.90 -18.87
N ASP A 449 -22.90 -23.91 -18.66
CA ASP A 449 -24.25 -23.82 -19.20
C ASP A 449 -24.71 -22.39 -19.54
N GLY A 450 -25.63 -22.29 -20.50
CA GLY A 450 -26.28 -21.06 -20.90
C GLY A 450 -27.37 -20.66 -19.92
N GLU A 451 -27.20 -19.51 -19.27
CA GLU A 451 -28.19 -18.44 -19.14
C GLU A 451 -27.50 -17.27 -18.41
N GLY A 452 -27.10 -16.28 -19.20
CA GLY A 452 -26.31 -15.15 -18.72
C GLY A 452 -27.09 -14.29 -17.73
N ARG A 453 -26.57 -14.23 -16.49
CA ARG A 453 -26.58 -13.08 -15.56
C ARG A 453 -25.79 -13.46 -14.30
N GLY A 454 -24.47 -13.34 -14.39
CA GLY A 454 -23.54 -13.42 -13.27
C GLY A 454 -22.38 -12.47 -13.55
N LEU A 455 -22.02 -11.62 -12.58
CA LEU A 455 -20.80 -10.81 -12.63
C LEU A 455 -19.59 -11.72 -12.38
N SER A 456 -19.32 -12.56 -13.36
CA SER A 456 -18.13 -13.38 -13.51
C SER A 456 -17.47 -13.00 -14.83
N GLN A 457 -16.92 -11.79 -14.90
CA GLN A 457 -15.78 -11.58 -15.78
C GLN A 457 -14.54 -11.94 -14.96
N GLY A 458 -14.06 -13.17 -15.17
CA GLY A 458 -12.83 -13.66 -14.56
C GLY A 458 -12.83 -15.13 -14.14
N ALA A 459 -13.90 -15.90 -14.36
CA ALA A 459 -13.90 -17.34 -14.17
C ALA A 459 -14.90 -17.99 -15.14
N GLY A 460 -14.38 -18.70 -16.14
CA GLY A 460 -15.14 -19.67 -16.91
C GLY A 460 -15.25 -19.43 -18.43
N GLU A 461 -14.12 -19.53 -19.13
CA GLU A 461 -14.07 -20.13 -20.48
C GLU A 461 -12.98 -21.22 -20.46
N PRO A 462 -13.11 -22.31 -21.25
CA PRO A 462 -11.98 -23.22 -21.50
C PRO A 462 -10.81 -22.38 -22.00
N LEU A 463 -9.64 -22.55 -21.37
CA LEU A 463 -8.48 -21.76 -21.71
C LEU A 463 -8.17 -21.82 -23.21
N PRO A 464 -8.08 -20.67 -23.91
CA PRO A 464 -7.51 -20.60 -25.24
C PRO A 464 -6.07 -21.15 -25.21
N GLU A 465 -5.52 -21.55 -26.36
CA GLU A 465 -4.09 -21.90 -26.52
C GLU A 465 -3.15 -20.79 -25.96
N ASP A 466 -3.67 -19.56 -25.76
CA ASP A 466 -3.08 -18.39 -25.09
C ASP A 466 -3.50 -18.23 -23.60
N SER A 467 -3.29 -19.26 -22.78
CA SER A 467 -3.35 -19.15 -21.31
C SER A 467 -2.25 -18.22 -20.80
N PRO A 468 -2.46 -17.45 -19.69
CA PRO A 468 -1.34 -16.80 -19.02
C PRO A 468 -0.28 -17.85 -18.77
N GLY A 469 0.95 -17.61 -19.22
CA GLY A 469 2.07 -18.48 -18.84
C GLY A 469 2.17 -18.55 -17.31
N ASP A 470 2.93 -19.51 -16.80
CA ASP A 470 3.25 -19.50 -15.37
C ASP A 470 3.89 -18.14 -15.01
N LEU A 471 3.55 -17.62 -13.82
CA LEU A 471 4.24 -16.49 -13.20
C LEU A 471 5.67 -16.93 -12.79
N VAL A 472 6.24 -16.36 -11.73
CA VAL A 472 7.64 -16.66 -11.37
C VAL A 472 7.84 -18.12 -10.95
N GLY A 473 6.87 -18.74 -10.28
CA GLY A 473 6.85 -20.18 -10.00
C GLY A 473 7.92 -20.68 -9.01
N ILE A 474 8.43 -19.79 -8.15
CA ILE A 474 9.39 -20.13 -7.07
C ILE A 474 8.67 -20.84 -5.92
N LEU A 475 7.44 -20.41 -5.63
CA LEU A 475 6.54 -21.14 -4.76
C LEU A 475 5.79 -22.18 -5.62
N PRO A 476 5.90 -23.49 -5.33
CA PRO A 476 5.34 -24.56 -6.16
C PRO A 476 3.84 -24.75 -5.89
N VAL A 477 3.08 -23.66 -5.90
CA VAL A 477 1.64 -23.60 -5.62
C VAL A 477 0.98 -22.69 -6.65
N ARG A 478 -0.34 -22.80 -6.79
CA ARG A 478 -1.21 -21.81 -7.43
C ARG A 478 -2.02 -21.05 -6.39
N TYR A 479 -2.78 -20.05 -6.81
CA TYR A 479 -3.74 -19.35 -5.96
C TYR A 479 -5.16 -19.39 -6.55
N ARG A 480 -6.15 -19.31 -5.68
CA ARG A 480 -7.57 -19.22 -6.05
C ARG A 480 -8.19 -17.98 -5.42
N LEU A 481 -8.89 -17.19 -6.22
CA LEU A 481 -9.60 -16.00 -5.74
C LEU A 481 -10.90 -16.41 -5.06
N GLY A 482 -11.14 -15.89 -3.85
CA GLY A 482 -12.40 -16.05 -3.14
C GLY A 482 -13.39 -14.93 -3.48
N GLU A 483 -14.69 -15.24 -3.41
CA GLU A 483 -15.78 -14.26 -3.61
C GLU A 483 -15.90 -13.25 -2.46
N ARG A 484 -15.24 -13.52 -1.32
CA ARG A 484 -15.28 -12.70 -0.11
C ARG A 484 -13.88 -12.45 0.41
N LEU A 485 -13.71 -11.29 1.04
CA LEU A 485 -12.48 -10.91 1.73
C LEU A 485 -12.16 -11.99 2.79
N ARG A 486 -11.01 -12.66 2.65
CA ARG A 486 -10.61 -13.76 3.53
C ARG A 486 -10.13 -13.24 4.87
N ARG A 487 -9.30 -12.21 4.85
CA ARG A 487 -8.77 -11.58 6.05
C ARG A 487 -8.51 -10.11 5.80
N LEU A 488 -8.98 -9.27 6.72
CA LEU A 488 -8.56 -7.88 6.89
C LEU A 488 -8.41 -7.63 8.38
N GLY A 489 -7.22 -7.20 8.78
CA GLY A 489 -6.99 -6.80 10.17
C GLY A 489 -5.51 -6.74 10.53
N TYR A 490 -5.26 -6.14 11.68
CA TYR A 490 -3.92 -6.04 12.24
C TYR A 490 -3.32 -7.43 12.51
N SER A 491 -2.01 -7.49 12.36
CA SER A 491 -1.23 -8.69 12.65
C SER A 491 0.06 -8.31 13.33
N GLU A 492 0.50 -9.18 14.22
CA GLU A 492 1.78 -9.07 14.91
C GLU A 492 2.48 -10.43 14.81
N VAL A 493 3.73 -10.41 14.38
CA VAL A 493 4.50 -11.62 14.11
C VAL A 493 5.93 -11.53 14.62
N GLU A 494 6.55 -12.66 14.87
CA GLU A 494 7.98 -12.80 15.13
C GLU A 494 8.64 -13.57 13.99
N ALA A 495 9.86 -13.17 13.61
CA ALA A 495 10.63 -13.87 12.59
C ALA A 495 11.21 -15.16 13.15
N VAL A 496 10.92 -16.28 12.48
CA VAL A 496 11.41 -17.60 12.90
C VAL A 496 12.41 -18.20 11.93
N SER A 497 12.42 -17.76 10.67
CA SER A 497 13.39 -18.22 9.65
C SER A 497 13.59 -17.18 8.54
N GLY A 498 14.42 -17.51 7.55
CA GLY A 498 14.64 -16.68 6.37
C GLY A 498 15.43 -15.39 6.62
N LEU A 499 15.14 -14.36 5.81
CA LEU A 499 15.86 -13.07 5.80
C LEU A 499 15.94 -12.41 7.17
N PHE A 500 14.84 -12.48 7.92
CA PHE A 500 14.68 -11.80 9.20
C PHE A 500 14.98 -12.70 10.40
N ALA A 501 15.49 -13.92 10.17
CA ALA A 501 15.86 -14.83 11.26
C ALA A 501 16.85 -14.17 12.22
N GLY A 502 16.54 -14.27 13.52
CA GLY A 502 17.34 -13.73 14.62
C GLY A 502 17.05 -12.28 14.99
N VAL A 503 16.12 -11.59 14.30
CA VAL A 503 15.70 -10.25 14.72
C VAL A 503 14.85 -10.38 16.00
N PRO A 504 15.22 -9.69 17.10
CA PRO A 504 14.46 -9.78 18.34
C PRO A 504 13.15 -8.99 18.28
N GLY A 505 12.16 -9.48 19.04
CA GLY A 505 10.86 -8.84 19.19
C GLY A 505 9.90 -9.07 18.02
N SER A 506 8.72 -8.48 18.13
CA SER A 506 7.67 -8.59 17.12
C SER A 506 7.76 -7.49 16.06
N LEU A 507 7.11 -7.75 14.93
CA LEU A 507 6.83 -6.82 13.85
C LEU A 507 5.31 -6.73 13.70
N ARG A 508 4.78 -5.51 13.60
CA ARG A 508 3.35 -5.30 13.35
C ARG A 508 3.10 -4.93 11.89
N GLY A 509 1.87 -5.15 11.48
CA GLY A 509 1.42 -4.89 10.13
C GLY A 509 -0.04 -5.29 9.99
N HIS A 510 -0.45 -5.67 8.80
CA HIS A 510 -1.80 -6.18 8.57
C HIS A 510 -1.86 -7.22 7.48
N LEU A 511 -2.94 -7.99 7.51
CA LEU A 511 -3.28 -8.98 6.49
C LEU A 511 -4.45 -8.40 5.68
N PHE A 512 -4.35 -8.47 4.36
CA PHE A 512 -5.42 -8.07 3.45
C PHE A 512 -5.38 -8.94 2.19
N HIS A 513 -6.25 -9.95 2.09
CA HIS A 513 -6.28 -10.81 0.91
C HIS A 513 -7.64 -11.46 0.65
N TYR A 514 -7.90 -11.73 -0.62
CA TYR A 514 -9.05 -12.49 -1.13
C TYR A 514 -8.65 -13.90 -1.58
N THR A 515 -7.35 -14.20 -1.65
CA THR A 515 -6.82 -15.42 -2.24
C THR A 515 -6.50 -16.48 -1.21
N ASP A 516 -6.69 -17.74 -1.61
CA ASP A 516 -6.09 -18.91 -0.94
C ASP A 516 -4.95 -19.45 -1.81
N LEU A 517 -3.93 -20.04 -1.20
CA LEU A 517 -2.97 -20.86 -1.94
C LEU A 517 -3.55 -22.26 -2.15
N VAL A 518 -3.16 -22.93 -3.22
CA VAL A 518 -3.65 -24.26 -3.59
C VAL A 518 -2.47 -25.09 -4.06
N ASP A 519 -2.35 -26.30 -3.53
CA ASP A 519 -1.31 -27.23 -3.96
C ASP A 519 -1.66 -27.77 -5.36
N ASP A 520 -0.72 -27.64 -6.28
CA ASP A 520 -0.87 -28.03 -7.68
C ASP A 520 -1.09 -29.54 -7.87
N LEU A 521 -0.80 -30.35 -6.84
CA LEU A 521 -0.85 -31.81 -6.93
C LEU A 521 -2.15 -32.43 -6.43
N THR A 522 -3.01 -31.69 -5.72
CA THR A 522 -4.22 -32.29 -5.11
C THR A 522 -5.53 -31.52 -5.32
N GLY A 523 -5.51 -30.32 -5.90
CA GLY A 523 -6.73 -29.53 -6.16
C GLY A 523 -7.51 -29.11 -4.90
N GLU A 524 -6.94 -29.33 -3.71
CA GLU A 524 -7.54 -28.93 -2.44
C GLU A 524 -7.00 -27.55 -2.04
N GLY A 525 -7.90 -26.59 -1.83
CA GLY A 525 -7.54 -25.29 -1.27
C GLY A 525 -6.93 -25.46 0.12
N ARG A 526 -5.65 -25.10 0.27
CA ARG A 526 -4.88 -25.28 1.50
C ARG A 526 -4.33 -23.94 1.94
N GLY A 527 -4.57 -23.56 3.19
CA GLY A 527 -3.88 -22.39 3.75
C GLY A 527 -2.36 -22.59 3.72
N PRO A 528 -1.54 -21.54 3.91
CA PRO A 528 -0.09 -21.66 4.07
C PRO A 528 0.35 -22.70 5.13
N GLN A 529 -0.58 -23.09 6.00
CA GLN A 529 -0.45 -24.02 7.11
C GLN A 529 -0.52 -25.54 6.78
N ASP A 530 -0.93 -25.97 5.58
CA ASP A 530 -1.34 -27.38 5.35
C ASP A 530 -0.50 -28.20 4.34
N LEU A 531 0.79 -27.87 4.16
CA LEU A 531 1.70 -28.69 3.34
C LEU A 531 1.92 -30.08 4.01
N PRO A 532 1.45 -31.20 3.42
CA PRO A 532 1.27 -32.47 4.13
C PRO A 532 2.62 -33.09 4.55
N GLY A 533 2.92 -33.13 5.85
CA GLY A 533 3.99 -33.92 6.47
C GLY A 533 3.78 -35.40 6.22
N ARG A 534 4.66 -36.08 5.46
CA ARG A 534 4.61 -37.53 5.40
C ARG A 534 5.32 -38.03 6.65
N ARG A 535 4.55 -38.56 7.62
CA ARG A 535 5.09 -39.36 8.72
C ARG A 535 5.66 -40.63 8.12
N GLU A 536 6.91 -40.94 8.45
CA GLU A 536 7.50 -42.26 8.20
C GLU A 536 6.70 -43.30 8.98
N GLY A 537 6.10 -44.24 8.25
CA GLY A 537 5.56 -45.45 8.83
C GLY A 537 6.71 -46.39 9.15
N SER A 538 6.80 -46.76 10.42
CA SER A 538 7.58 -47.88 10.94
C SER A 538 7.35 -49.15 10.12
N GLY A 539 8.43 -49.88 9.85
CA GLY A 539 8.43 -51.13 9.10
C GLY A 539 7.79 -52.33 9.82
N GLY A 540 7.81 -53.44 9.08
CA GLY A 540 7.35 -54.78 9.48
C GLY A 540 6.19 -55.20 8.58
N ASP A 541 6.42 -55.86 7.46
CA ASP A 541 6.74 -57.29 7.27
C ASP A 541 5.57 -57.86 6.46
N ASP A 542 5.83 -58.39 5.26
CA ASP A 542 5.18 -59.60 4.75
C ASP A 542 5.68 -59.96 3.35
N ARG A 543 5.83 -61.27 3.18
CA ARG A 543 6.60 -61.98 2.16
C ARG A 543 5.80 -62.29 0.89
N GLU A 544 6.59 -62.54 -0.16
CA GLU A 544 6.49 -63.64 -1.14
C GLU A 544 5.62 -63.56 -2.41
N ASN A 545 6.23 -64.18 -3.44
CA ASN A 545 5.78 -64.60 -4.79
C ASN A 545 5.68 -63.52 -5.88
N GLY A 546 6.28 -63.65 -7.07
CA GLY A 546 6.94 -64.76 -7.75
C GLY A 546 6.65 -64.66 -9.26
N GLY A 547 7.60 -65.01 -10.13
CA GLY A 547 7.34 -65.33 -11.55
C GLY A 547 8.07 -64.44 -12.57
N GLY A 548 9.02 -65.04 -13.33
CA GLY A 548 9.87 -64.36 -14.32
C GLY A 548 9.43 -64.48 -15.78
N GLY A 549 10.34 -64.13 -16.71
CA GLY A 549 10.27 -64.53 -18.12
C GLY A 549 10.81 -63.55 -19.17
N HIS A 550 12.05 -63.79 -19.63
CA HIS A 550 12.68 -63.58 -20.95
C HIS A 550 12.43 -62.37 -21.89
N ASP A 551 13.48 -61.54 -22.04
CA ASP A 551 14.43 -61.39 -23.18
C ASP A 551 13.96 -61.41 -24.68
N THR A 552 14.17 -60.31 -25.43
CA THR A 552 15.18 -60.15 -26.51
C THR A 552 14.87 -59.04 -27.57
N THR A 553 15.95 -58.41 -28.05
CA THR A 553 16.20 -57.71 -29.35
C THR A 553 16.16 -56.16 -29.48
N GLY A 554 17.36 -55.54 -29.53
CA GLY A 554 17.87 -54.89 -30.76
C GLY A 554 17.88 -53.35 -30.97
N THR A 555 19.04 -52.72 -30.67
CA THR A 555 19.72 -51.58 -31.41
C THR A 555 19.23 -50.11 -31.26
N PRO A 556 20.09 -49.07 -31.49
CA PRO A 556 21.26 -48.64 -30.72
C PRO A 556 21.15 -47.21 -30.11
N ALA A 557 21.97 -46.98 -29.07
CA ALA A 557 22.56 -45.75 -28.56
C ALA A 557 22.01 -44.37 -29.02
N ASN A 558 21.30 -43.71 -28.11
CA ASN A 558 21.37 -42.26 -27.94
C ASN A 558 21.50 -42.01 -26.43
N SER A 559 22.71 -41.67 -25.98
CA SER A 559 23.02 -41.45 -24.56
C SER A 559 22.14 -40.32 -24.00
N PRO A 560 21.20 -40.60 -23.09
CA PRO A 560 20.46 -39.56 -22.41
C PRO A 560 21.45 -38.83 -21.50
N ARG A 561 21.48 -37.49 -21.58
CA ARG A 561 22.02 -36.69 -20.49
C ARG A 561 21.34 -37.17 -19.22
N GLU A 562 22.11 -37.67 -18.25
CA GLU A 562 21.61 -38.00 -16.92
C GLU A 562 20.86 -36.77 -16.38
N ILE A 563 19.53 -36.85 -16.43
CA ILE A 563 18.68 -36.02 -15.60
C ILE A 563 18.97 -36.54 -14.20
N LEU A 564 19.82 -35.82 -13.45
CA LEU A 564 19.93 -36.06 -12.02
C LEU A 564 18.51 -36.09 -11.47
N PRO A 565 18.09 -37.16 -10.75
CA PRO A 565 16.77 -37.20 -10.18
C PRO A 565 16.58 -35.95 -9.32
N ASP A 566 15.48 -35.24 -9.57
CA ASP A 566 15.07 -34.07 -8.82
C ASP A 566 15.23 -34.40 -7.33
N ARG A 567 16.24 -33.83 -6.68
CA ARG A 567 16.38 -33.95 -5.23
C ARG A 567 15.04 -33.46 -4.65
N PRO A 568 14.42 -34.19 -3.71
CA PRO A 568 13.16 -33.76 -3.13
C PRO A 568 13.32 -32.32 -2.65
N VAL A 569 12.52 -31.43 -3.22
CA VAL A 569 12.57 -30.00 -2.93
C VAL A 569 12.35 -29.83 -1.42
N PRO A 570 13.31 -29.25 -0.67
CA PRO A 570 13.13 -28.99 0.74
C PRO A 570 11.89 -28.13 0.94
N ARG A 571 11.07 -28.48 1.92
CA ARG A 571 9.82 -27.76 2.19
C ARG A 571 10.16 -26.33 2.62
N PRO A 572 9.39 -25.33 2.17
CA PRO A 572 9.54 -23.98 2.70
C PRO A 572 9.22 -23.99 4.20
N GLU A 573 10.07 -23.31 4.97
CA GLU A 573 9.87 -23.11 6.40
C GLU A 573 8.92 -21.92 6.61
N PRO A 574 8.17 -21.85 7.72
CA PRO A 574 7.41 -20.64 8.03
C PRO A 574 8.38 -19.47 8.22
N ALA A 575 8.14 -18.34 7.55
CA ALA A 575 8.97 -17.14 7.74
C ALA A 575 8.72 -16.50 9.10
N PHE A 576 7.46 -16.51 9.52
CA PHE A 576 6.97 -15.84 10.71
C PHE A 576 6.06 -16.74 11.55
N ARG A 577 5.83 -16.33 12.80
CA ARG A 577 4.74 -16.84 13.65
C ARG A 577 3.95 -15.69 14.25
N HIS A 578 2.63 -15.81 14.25
CA HIS A 578 1.77 -14.86 14.94
C HIS A 578 1.99 -14.90 16.45
N THR A 579 2.16 -13.75 17.08
CA THR A 579 2.38 -13.65 18.53
C THR A 579 1.16 -14.04 19.35
N ALA A 580 -0.04 -13.87 18.79
CA ALA A 580 -1.30 -14.12 19.48
C ALA A 580 -1.62 -15.61 19.67
N ASP A 581 -1.28 -16.46 18.69
CA ASP A 581 -1.69 -17.88 18.67
C ASP A 581 -0.61 -18.84 18.17
N GLY A 582 0.60 -18.36 17.85
CA GLY A 582 1.73 -19.16 17.39
C GLY A 582 1.59 -19.72 15.98
N ARG A 583 0.50 -19.41 15.27
CA ARG A 583 0.24 -19.92 13.92
C ARG A 583 1.33 -19.44 12.95
N PRO A 584 1.81 -20.31 12.05
CA PRO A 584 2.81 -19.93 11.05
C PRO A 584 2.24 -18.93 10.05
N GLU A 585 3.09 -18.04 9.55
CA GLU A 585 2.76 -17.08 8.50
C GLU A 585 3.93 -16.97 7.50
N GLY A 586 3.57 -16.97 6.21
CA GLY A 586 4.52 -16.88 5.12
C GLY A 586 5.45 -18.08 4.96
N PHE A 587 6.36 -17.95 4.01
CA PHE A 587 7.30 -18.96 3.55
C PHE A 587 8.70 -18.35 3.50
N ALA A 588 9.68 -19.12 3.96
CA ALA A 588 11.10 -18.82 3.82
C ALA A 588 11.79 -19.97 3.08
N ARG A 589 12.59 -19.62 2.08
CA ARG A 589 13.45 -20.56 1.35
C ARG A 589 14.65 -19.86 0.75
N GLY A 590 15.85 -20.24 1.18
CA GLY A 590 17.07 -19.54 0.76
C GLY A 590 17.01 -18.06 1.12
N GLY A 591 17.25 -17.18 0.16
CA GLY A 591 17.11 -15.74 0.32
C GLY A 591 15.67 -15.20 0.20
N VAL A 592 14.67 -16.05 -0.04
CA VAL A 592 13.28 -15.61 -0.25
C VAL A 592 12.48 -15.68 1.04
N VAL A 593 11.79 -14.59 1.38
CA VAL A 593 10.70 -14.53 2.37
C VAL A 593 9.45 -13.99 1.67
N ALA A 594 8.35 -14.74 1.72
CA ALA A 594 7.08 -14.35 1.13
C ALA A 594 5.92 -14.54 2.11
N SER A 595 5.06 -13.54 2.32
CA SER A 595 4.00 -13.58 3.34
C SER A 595 2.77 -12.81 2.89
N TYR A 596 1.58 -13.16 3.37
CA TYR A 596 0.38 -12.32 3.20
C TYR A 596 0.44 -11.01 4.01
N MET A 597 1.35 -10.93 4.97
CA MET A 597 1.50 -9.77 5.84
C MET A 597 2.16 -8.62 5.11
N HIS A 598 1.52 -7.47 5.21
CA HIS A 598 2.11 -6.17 4.92
C HIS A 598 2.75 -5.63 6.19
N ALA A 599 4.07 -5.67 6.26
CA ALA A 599 4.81 -5.23 7.44
C ALA A 599 4.83 -3.71 7.57
N PHE A 600 4.86 -3.21 8.80
CA PHE A 600 5.15 -1.82 9.11
C PHE A 600 6.48 -1.74 9.87
N PHE A 601 7.59 -1.63 9.14
CA PHE A 601 8.95 -1.60 9.68
C PHE A 601 9.18 -0.55 10.78
N PRO A 602 8.52 0.62 10.80
CA PRO A 602 8.68 1.54 11.93
C PRO A 602 8.31 0.95 13.30
N THR A 603 7.49 -0.11 13.37
CA THR A 603 7.20 -0.80 14.64
C THR A 603 8.41 -1.55 15.19
N ASN A 604 9.31 -2.02 14.33
CA ASN A 604 10.58 -2.63 14.70
C ASN A 604 11.65 -2.39 13.61
N PRO A 605 12.38 -1.25 13.69
CA PRO A 605 13.44 -0.87 12.75
C PRO A 605 14.53 -1.92 12.51
N LEU A 606 14.72 -2.87 13.44
CA LEU A 606 15.72 -3.93 13.31
C LEU A 606 15.46 -4.84 12.10
N PHE A 607 14.21 -4.95 11.64
CA PHE A 607 13.88 -5.67 10.41
C PHE A 607 14.47 -5.00 9.16
N ALA A 608 14.40 -3.67 9.07
CA ALA A 608 15.02 -2.92 7.98
C ALA A 608 16.56 -2.99 8.05
N ALA A 609 17.12 -2.87 9.26
CA ALA A 609 18.56 -3.04 9.49
C ALA A 609 19.06 -4.44 9.11
N ARG A 610 18.31 -5.48 9.46
CA ARG A 610 18.62 -6.87 9.09
C ARG A 610 18.57 -7.07 7.58
N LEU A 611 17.58 -6.50 6.89
CA LEU A 611 17.55 -6.54 5.44
C LEU A 611 18.80 -5.87 4.85
N ALA A 612 19.20 -4.70 5.37
CA ALA A 612 20.39 -4.00 4.91
C ALA A 612 21.67 -4.84 5.08
N GLU A 613 21.81 -5.58 6.19
CA GLU A 613 22.90 -6.52 6.41
C GLU A 613 22.91 -7.63 5.36
N ARG A 614 21.76 -8.27 5.12
CA ARG A 614 21.60 -9.35 4.13
C ARG A 614 21.87 -8.91 2.70
N LEU A 615 21.64 -7.64 2.38
CA LEU A 615 21.92 -7.11 1.05
C LEU A 615 23.42 -6.82 0.80
N ARG A 616 24.23 -6.76 1.87
CA ARG A 616 25.68 -6.52 1.77
C ARG A 616 26.50 -7.81 1.77
N SER A 617 25.94 -8.90 2.27
CA SER A 617 26.51 -10.26 2.22
C SER A 617 26.31 -10.89 0.85
#